data_AF-A0A194VXU0-F1
#
_entry.id   AF-A0A194VXU0-F1
#
_cell.length_a   1.000
_cell.length_b   1.000
_cell.length_c   1.000
_cell.angle_alpha   90.00
_cell.angle_beta   90.00
_cell.angle_gamma   90.00
#
_symmetry.space_group_name_H-M   'P 1'
#
loop_
_entity.id
_entity.type
_entity.pdbx_description
1 polymer ?
#
loop_
_entity_poly.entity_id
_entity_poly.type
_entity_poly.pdbx_seq_one_letter_code
_entity_poly.pdbx_strand_id
1 'polypeptide(L)'
;MDTFTHLKQLIDHVEPNKPTLLSLPQELRDHIFELILVEPMRWGRRHKHDCPRCPRTSHELESPLFLDDQRSDSNHQCRCHSRSALNLLLVNHQIHAEAALTFWRMNKLCFRSMTEFNHDVGKVLRPECRKLLQHISFVDRETVFSIRQPFDKFWNTLLQCTGLRTLELSFKPTTSRLVRKDIYKYVLRMKAELPNLRSVKWIYIGSFIVSLNHPNHDFNGHHGTTGGPERDLHMAWWQTTKEVDLETLKDEEDVKRSNREFTGDFLRLVRRAMDAKILQKSPRCDLANCPRHFKYLPDGLNDRHNEAILEIEDGSVATVRFYGLPLSPETVVDNAKLRGEKEPDVLEQLST
;
A
#
# COMPACT_ATOMS: atom_id res chain seq x y z
N MET A 1 55.78 14.67 2.41
CA MET A 1 55.58 13.40 1.67
C MET A 1 55.19 12.26 2.61
N ASP A 2 54.48 12.49 3.72
CA ASP A 2 54.22 11.42 4.73
C ASP A 2 52.75 11.17 5.09
N THR A 3 51.81 11.96 4.56
CA THR A 3 50.37 11.75 4.81
C THR A 3 49.75 10.68 3.90
N PHE A 4 50.33 10.43 2.72
CA PHE A 4 49.83 9.42 1.77
C PHE A 4 50.25 7.99 2.14
N THR A 5 51.39 7.83 2.82
CA THR A 5 51.91 6.52 3.27
C THR A 5 51.08 5.96 4.44
N HIS A 6 50.63 6.83 5.35
CA HIS A 6 49.78 6.43 6.49
C HIS A 6 48.36 6.03 6.06
N LEU A 7 47.78 6.71 5.05
CA LEU A 7 46.47 6.35 4.52
C LEU A 7 46.49 5.02 3.75
N LYS A 8 47.61 4.73 3.08
CA LYS A 8 47.83 3.44 2.41
C LYS A 8 48.00 2.30 3.42
N GLN A 9 48.76 2.51 4.50
CA GLN A 9 48.92 1.53 5.58
C GLN A 9 47.62 1.27 6.38
N LEU A 10 46.73 2.27 6.50
CA LEU A 10 45.40 2.10 7.12
C LEU A 10 44.40 1.35 6.22
N ILE A 11 44.48 1.53 4.90
CA ILE A 11 43.70 0.75 3.93
C ILE A 11 44.24 -0.69 3.80
N ASP A 12 45.56 -0.86 3.92
CA ASP A 12 46.22 -2.17 3.92
C ASP A 12 46.09 -2.93 5.27
N HIS A 13 45.42 -2.33 6.28
CA HIS A 13 45.00 -2.97 7.53
C HIS A 13 43.48 -3.25 7.58
N VAL A 14 42.83 -3.35 6.42
CA VAL A 14 41.57 -4.08 6.31
C VAL A 14 41.87 -5.55 6.60
N GLU A 15 41.41 -6.05 7.74
CA GLU A 15 41.54 -7.45 8.17
C GLU A 15 41.29 -8.41 6.98
N PRO A 16 42.29 -9.19 6.55
CA PRO A 16 42.24 -9.95 5.29
C PRO A 16 41.23 -11.11 5.28
N ASN A 17 40.46 -11.31 6.35
CA ASN A 17 39.57 -12.46 6.52
C ASN A 17 38.13 -12.10 6.88
N LYS A 18 37.72 -10.83 6.82
CA LYS A 18 36.29 -10.50 6.93
C LYS A 18 35.61 -10.89 5.62
N PRO A 19 34.65 -11.84 5.63
CA PRO A 19 33.92 -12.19 4.42
C PRO A 19 33.22 -10.94 3.90
N THR A 20 33.52 -10.58 2.66
CA THR A 20 32.81 -9.52 1.95
C THR A 20 31.49 -10.07 1.43
N LEU A 21 30.53 -9.20 1.13
CA LEU A 21 29.24 -9.62 0.55
C LEU A 21 29.45 -10.51 -0.70
N LEU A 22 30.40 -10.14 -1.57
CA LEU A 22 30.69 -10.87 -2.81
C LEU A 22 31.46 -12.18 -2.61
N SER A 23 32.07 -12.40 -1.44
CA SER A 23 32.70 -13.70 -1.11
C SER A 23 31.71 -14.73 -0.57
N LEU A 24 30.48 -14.32 -0.22
CA LEU A 24 29.42 -15.26 0.18
C LEU A 24 28.92 -16.07 -1.02
N PRO A 25 28.44 -17.32 -0.86
CA PRO A 25 27.72 -18.03 -1.92
C PRO A 25 26.51 -17.25 -2.46
N GLN A 26 26.14 -17.48 -3.73
CA GLN A 26 25.03 -16.76 -4.39
C GLN A 26 23.73 -16.86 -3.60
N GLU A 27 23.45 -18.03 -3.03
CA GLU A 27 22.22 -18.30 -2.27
C GLU A 27 22.10 -17.41 -1.04
N LEU A 28 23.22 -17.18 -0.33
CA LEU A 28 23.25 -16.26 0.80
C LEU A 28 23.11 -14.81 0.35
N ARG A 29 23.71 -14.44 -0.79
CA ARG A 29 23.54 -13.09 -1.35
C ARG A 29 22.10 -12.84 -1.78
N ASP A 30 21.45 -13.80 -2.41
CA ASP A 30 20.04 -13.72 -2.82
C ASP A 30 19.13 -13.54 -1.61
N HIS A 31 19.38 -14.28 -0.52
CA HIS A 31 18.64 -14.13 0.73
C HIS A 31 18.84 -12.75 1.36
N ILE A 32 20.08 -12.23 1.38
CA ILE A 32 20.39 -10.87 1.83
C ILE A 32 19.66 -9.84 0.96
N PHE A 33 19.68 -10.00 -0.37
CA PHE A 33 18.97 -9.12 -1.29
C PHE A 33 17.47 -9.16 -1.08
N GLU A 34 16.89 -10.33 -0.80
CA GLU A 34 15.47 -10.46 -0.50
C GLU A 34 15.09 -9.67 0.75
N LEU A 35 15.82 -9.88 1.85
CA LEU A 35 15.59 -9.18 3.13
C LEU A 35 15.71 -7.66 3.02
N ILE A 36 16.60 -7.16 2.14
CA ILE A 36 16.87 -5.73 1.99
C ILE A 36 15.93 -5.07 0.97
N LEU A 37 15.70 -5.71 -0.19
CA LEU A 37 15.05 -5.07 -1.34
C LEU A 37 13.55 -5.36 -1.42
N VAL A 38 13.08 -6.43 -0.80
CA VAL A 38 11.65 -6.76 -0.77
C VAL A 38 11.02 -5.98 0.37
N GLU A 39 10.36 -4.89 -0.02
CA GLU A 39 9.63 -4.03 0.92
C GLU A 39 8.12 -4.21 0.70
N PRO A 40 7.30 -3.91 1.72
CA PRO A 40 5.85 -3.84 1.55
C PRO A 40 5.45 -3.00 0.32
N MET A 41 4.35 -3.40 -0.31
CA MET A 41 3.76 -2.66 -1.42
C MET A 41 3.48 -1.21 -0.98
N ARG A 42 3.50 -0.26 -1.93
CA ARG A 42 3.43 1.19 -1.64
C ARG A 42 2.35 1.57 -0.63
N TRP A 43 1.18 0.94 -0.74
CA TRP A 43 0.01 1.21 0.10
C TRP A 43 0.12 0.67 1.54
N GLY A 44 0.92 -0.39 1.75
CA GLY A 44 1.13 -1.01 3.06
C GLY A 44 2.43 -0.56 3.75
N ARG A 45 3.09 0.48 3.23
CA ARG A 45 4.23 1.09 3.89
C ARG A 45 3.76 2.07 4.96
N ARG A 46 4.66 2.32 5.91
CA ARG A 46 4.47 3.21 7.04
C ARG A 46 5.44 4.38 6.99
N HIS A 47 5.08 5.46 7.67
CA HIS A 47 5.99 6.54 7.98
C HIS A 47 7.16 6.02 8.82
N LYS A 48 8.37 6.48 8.48
CA LYS A 48 9.56 6.22 9.30
C LYS A 48 9.43 6.97 10.62
N HIS A 49 10.10 6.47 11.66
CA HIS A 49 10.08 7.04 13.01
C HIS A 49 10.51 8.52 13.07
N ASP A 50 11.35 8.97 12.14
CA ASP A 50 11.84 10.34 11.98
C ASP A 50 10.95 11.22 11.09
N CYS A 51 9.90 10.65 10.50
CA CYS A 51 9.00 11.38 9.64
C CYS A 51 8.05 12.28 10.46
N PRO A 52 7.88 13.56 10.10
CA PRO A 52 6.95 14.46 10.79
C PRO A 52 5.49 14.02 10.81
N ARG A 53 5.13 13.08 9.92
CA ARG A 53 3.78 12.52 9.80
C ARG A 53 3.62 11.16 10.46
N CYS A 54 4.69 10.62 11.06
CA CYS A 54 4.59 9.43 11.90
C CYS A 54 3.91 9.84 13.21
N PRO A 55 2.81 9.16 13.61
CA PRO A 55 2.23 9.34 14.93
C PRO A 55 3.26 9.13 16.02
N ARG A 56 3.12 9.87 17.11
CA ARG A 56 3.98 9.71 18.29
C ARG A 56 3.31 8.92 19.40
N THR A 57 1.99 8.86 19.40
CA THR A 57 1.21 8.13 20.40
C THR A 57 0.37 7.02 19.77
N SER A 58 -0.17 6.13 20.60
CA SER A 58 -1.16 5.13 20.18
C SER A 58 -2.54 5.71 19.88
N HIS A 59 -2.75 7.00 20.17
CA HIS A 59 -4.05 7.70 20.06
C HIS A 59 -4.13 8.58 18.82
N GLU A 60 -3.14 8.49 17.94
CA GLU A 60 -3.06 9.20 16.67
C GLU A 60 -3.13 8.19 15.52
N LEU A 61 -3.96 8.48 14.51
CA LEU A 61 -3.97 7.65 13.30
C LEU A 61 -2.82 8.00 12.38
N GLU A 62 -2.12 6.97 11.91
CA GLU A 62 -1.10 7.13 10.89
C GLU A 62 -1.73 7.46 9.55
N SER A 63 -1.48 8.65 9.00
CA SER A 63 -1.95 8.99 7.66
C SER A 63 -1.35 8.02 6.62
N PRO A 64 -2.15 7.29 5.83
CA PRO A 64 -1.60 6.37 4.86
C PRO A 64 -0.79 7.10 3.79
N LEU A 65 0.38 6.54 3.44
CA LEU A 65 1.32 7.11 2.48
C LEU A 65 0.76 7.34 1.07
N PHE A 66 -0.37 6.69 0.76
CA PHE A 66 -1.03 6.86 -0.51
C PHE A 66 -1.93 8.10 -0.58
N LEU A 67 -2.13 8.81 0.54
CA LEU A 67 -2.80 10.13 0.59
C LEU A 67 -1.84 11.27 0.34
N ASP A 68 -0.54 10.98 0.41
CA ASP A 68 0.50 11.97 0.25
C ASP A 68 0.60 12.35 -1.24
N ASP A 69 -0.34 13.17 -1.66
CA ASP A 69 -0.25 13.90 -2.91
C ASP A 69 0.78 14.99 -2.71
N GLN A 70 1.71 15.04 -3.66
CA GLN A 70 2.84 15.96 -3.71
C GLN A 70 2.42 17.45 -3.86
N ARG A 71 1.19 17.80 -3.45
CA ARG A 71 0.52 19.07 -3.71
C ARG A 71 0.33 19.96 -2.48
N SER A 72 0.69 19.54 -1.26
CA SER A 72 0.68 20.44 -0.10
C SER A 72 2.10 20.82 0.33
N ASP A 73 2.47 22.05 -0.05
CA ASP A 73 3.40 22.98 0.59
C ASP A 73 4.75 22.45 1.10
N SER A 74 5.74 22.62 0.21
CA SER A 74 7.20 22.83 0.33
C SER A 74 8.03 22.56 1.60
N ASN A 75 7.50 22.38 2.81
CA ASN A 75 8.35 22.27 4.01
C ASN A 75 8.48 20.86 4.60
N HIS A 76 7.60 19.89 4.29
CA HIS A 76 7.71 18.53 4.83
C HIS A 76 7.25 17.47 3.82
N GLN A 77 7.97 17.32 2.72
CA GLN A 77 7.74 16.22 1.77
C GLN A 77 8.10 14.90 2.44
N CYS A 78 7.10 14.17 2.92
CA CYS A 78 7.31 12.82 3.41
C CYS A 78 7.79 11.94 2.24
N ARG A 79 8.94 11.29 2.42
CA ARG A 79 9.54 10.35 1.45
C ARG A 79 9.36 8.90 1.85
N CYS A 80 8.51 8.60 2.83
CA CYS A 80 8.31 7.24 3.33
C CYS A 80 7.62 6.34 2.30
N HIS A 81 6.99 6.91 1.27
CA HIS A 81 6.51 6.14 0.13
C HIS A 81 7.65 5.58 -0.74
N SER A 82 8.84 6.20 -0.71
CA SER A 82 10.00 5.81 -1.51
C SER A 82 10.64 4.55 -0.94
N ARG A 83 11.23 3.76 -1.83
CA ARG A 83 12.02 2.59 -1.43
C ARG A 83 13.34 3.05 -0.83
N SER A 84 13.69 2.49 0.32
CA SER A 84 14.87 2.89 1.09
C SER A 84 16.14 2.16 0.65
N ALA A 85 15.98 0.93 0.17
CA ALA A 85 17.10 0.04 -0.14
C ALA A 85 17.64 0.14 -1.57
N LEU A 86 17.16 1.09 -2.39
CA LEU A 86 17.57 1.19 -3.79
C LEU A 86 19.04 1.56 -3.98
N ASN A 87 19.66 2.18 -2.97
CA ASN A 87 21.09 2.50 -3.00
C ASN A 87 21.97 1.24 -3.14
N LEU A 88 21.48 0.07 -2.71
CA LEU A 88 22.19 -1.20 -2.91
C LEU A 88 22.42 -1.50 -4.41
N LEU A 89 21.46 -1.12 -5.26
CA LEU A 89 21.56 -1.30 -6.71
C LEU A 89 22.61 -0.37 -7.34
N LEU A 90 23.12 0.62 -6.60
CA LEU A 90 24.10 1.60 -7.08
C LEU A 90 25.54 1.27 -6.63
N VAL A 91 25.74 0.24 -5.81
CA VAL A 91 27.05 -0.06 -5.21
C VAL A 91 28.09 -0.46 -6.26
N ASN A 92 27.78 -1.42 -7.13
CA ASN A 92 28.61 -1.80 -8.27
C ASN A 92 27.80 -2.61 -9.31
N HIS A 93 28.41 -2.88 -10.47
CA HIS A 93 27.77 -3.60 -11.58
C HIS A 93 27.35 -5.04 -11.24
N GLN A 94 28.15 -5.78 -10.48
CA GLN A 94 27.83 -7.17 -10.10
C GLN A 94 26.64 -7.19 -9.14
N ILE A 95 26.68 -6.39 -8.07
CA ILE A 95 25.57 -6.27 -7.12
C ILE A 95 24.31 -5.82 -7.86
N HIS A 96 24.41 -4.82 -8.74
CA HIS A 96 23.26 -4.40 -9.55
C HIS A 96 22.68 -5.58 -10.36
N ALA A 97 23.51 -6.37 -11.04
CA ALA A 97 23.06 -7.47 -11.88
C ALA A 97 22.33 -8.56 -11.07
N GLU A 98 22.86 -8.92 -9.89
CA GLU A 98 22.28 -9.94 -9.02
C GLU A 98 21.02 -9.40 -8.30
N ALA A 99 21.16 -8.27 -7.61
CA ALA A 99 20.12 -7.68 -6.77
C ALA A 99 18.91 -7.14 -7.55
N ALA A 100 19.11 -6.65 -8.79
CA ALA A 100 18.01 -6.16 -9.61
C ALA A 100 16.99 -7.26 -9.93
N LEU A 101 17.44 -8.50 -10.10
CA LEU A 101 16.56 -9.65 -10.35
C LEU A 101 15.61 -9.83 -9.17
N THR A 102 16.14 -9.89 -7.95
CA THR A 102 15.35 -9.98 -6.72
C THR A 102 14.40 -8.79 -6.59
N PHE A 103 14.92 -7.57 -6.79
CA PHE A 103 14.15 -6.35 -6.67
C PHE A 103 12.92 -6.35 -7.60
N TRP A 104 13.12 -6.52 -8.91
CA TRP A 104 12.04 -6.40 -9.89
C TRP A 104 11.06 -7.58 -9.87
N ARG A 105 11.54 -8.78 -9.50
CA ARG A 105 10.70 -9.99 -9.49
C ARG A 105 9.83 -10.11 -8.25
N MET A 106 10.38 -9.80 -7.08
CA MET A 106 9.73 -10.11 -5.81
C MET A 106 8.81 -8.99 -5.33
N ASN A 107 9.04 -7.76 -5.78
CA ASN A 107 8.25 -6.62 -5.33
C ASN A 107 6.96 -6.43 -6.13
N LYS A 108 5.87 -6.19 -5.41
CA LYS A 108 4.63 -5.65 -5.99
C LYS A 108 4.78 -4.15 -6.23
N LEU A 109 4.81 -3.75 -7.51
CA LEU A 109 4.89 -2.36 -7.92
C LEU A 109 3.49 -1.75 -8.03
N CYS A 110 3.28 -0.65 -7.31
CA CYS A 110 1.99 0.00 -7.19
C CYS A 110 1.99 1.36 -7.90
N PHE A 111 1.05 1.54 -8.82
CA PHE A 111 0.88 2.76 -9.58
C PHE A 111 -0.47 3.41 -9.23
N ARG A 112 -0.46 4.73 -9.06
CA ARG A 112 -1.65 5.58 -8.84
C ARG A 112 -2.48 5.70 -10.11
N SER A 113 -1.82 5.67 -11.27
CA SER A 113 -2.48 5.79 -12.57
C SER A 113 -1.73 5.06 -13.68
N MET A 114 -2.43 4.80 -14.78
CA MET A 114 -1.82 4.30 -16.01
C MET A 114 -0.83 5.29 -16.62
N THR A 115 -1.01 6.59 -16.37
CA THR A 115 -0.08 7.64 -16.84
C THR A 115 1.26 7.53 -16.13
N GLU A 116 1.26 7.37 -14.80
CA GLU A 116 2.46 7.13 -14.00
C GLU A 116 3.17 5.87 -14.50
N PHE A 117 2.44 4.77 -14.69
CA PHE A 117 3.01 3.54 -15.24
C PHE A 117 3.62 3.71 -16.63
N ASN A 118 2.93 4.38 -17.55
CA ASN A 118 3.44 4.63 -18.90
C ASN A 118 4.70 5.50 -18.90
N HIS A 119 4.82 6.43 -17.95
CA HIS A 119 6.02 7.23 -17.77
C HIS A 119 7.15 6.38 -17.16
N ASP A 120 6.91 5.83 -15.97
CA ASP A 120 7.93 5.16 -15.17
C ASP A 120 8.41 3.87 -15.81
N VAL A 121 7.48 3.03 -16.30
CA VAL A 121 7.80 1.74 -16.92
C VAL A 121 8.04 1.88 -18.41
N GLY A 122 7.14 2.60 -19.11
CA GLY A 122 7.19 2.70 -20.56
C GLY A 122 8.32 3.60 -21.09
N LYS A 123 8.66 4.67 -20.38
CA LYS A 123 9.70 5.63 -20.82
C LYS A 123 10.99 5.53 -20.01
N VAL A 124 10.91 5.48 -18.68
CA VAL A 124 12.09 5.60 -17.80
C VAL A 124 12.77 4.25 -17.59
N LEU A 125 12.01 3.19 -17.29
CA LEU A 125 12.57 1.88 -17.00
C LEU A 125 13.19 1.26 -18.26
N ARG A 126 14.40 0.74 -18.13
CA ARG A 126 15.11 0.03 -19.21
C ARG A 126 14.32 -1.20 -19.68
N PRO A 127 14.28 -1.50 -21.00
CA PRO A 127 13.52 -2.62 -21.55
C PRO A 127 13.84 -3.98 -20.91
N GLU A 128 15.09 -4.22 -20.50
CA GLU A 128 15.52 -5.47 -19.87
C GLU A 128 14.86 -5.66 -18.51
N CYS A 129 14.72 -4.57 -17.74
CA CYS A 129 14.08 -4.59 -16.43
C CYS A 129 12.56 -4.75 -16.53
N ARG A 130 11.92 -4.28 -17.62
CA ARG A 130 10.47 -4.45 -17.84
C ARG A 130 10.08 -5.93 -17.83
N LYS A 131 10.91 -6.78 -18.44
CA LYS A 131 10.70 -8.24 -18.51
C LYS A 131 10.76 -8.91 -17.14
N LEU A 132 11.41 -8.30 -16.15
CA LEU A 132 11.56 -8.83 -14.80
C LEU A 132 10.36 -8.54 -13.90
N LEU A 133 9.49 -7.60 -14.28
CA LEU A 133 8.32 -7.22 -13.49
C LEU A 133 7.33 -8.38 -13.39
N GLN A 134 7.06 -8.87 -12.18
CA GLN A 134 6.12 -9.98 -11.97
C GLN A 134 4.80 -9.57 -11.31
N HIS A 135 4.80 -8.49 -10.52
CA HIS A 135 3.67 -8.13 -9.68
C HIS A 135 3.34 -6.65 -9.83
N ILE A 136 2.19 -6.34 -10.44
CA ILE A 136 1.75 -4.96 -10.68
C ILE A 136 0.37 -4.75 -10.06
N SER A 137 0.19 -3.59 -9.42
CA SER A 137 -1.08 -3.20 -8.81
C SER A 137 -1.45 -1.77 -9.18
N PHE A 138 -2.66 -1.60 -9.71
CA PHE A 138 -3.25 -0.30 -10.03
C PHE A 138 -4.35 0.00 -9.04
N VAL A 139 -4.12 0.99 -8.18
CA VAL A 139 -5.14 1.44 -7.25
C VAL A 139 -5.48 2.88 -7.57
N ASP A 140 -6.57 3.03 -8.32
CA ASP A 140 -7.14 4.31 -8.66
C ASP A 140 -7.78 4.95 -7.43
N ARG A 141 -7.38 6.19 -7.13
CA ARG A 141 -7.82 6.93 -5.93
C ARG A 141 -8.54 8.21 -6.29
N GLU A 142 -8.01 8.95 -7.24
CA GLU A 142 -8.70 10.08 -7.87
C GLU A 142 -9.47 9.57 -9.08
N THR A 143 -10.46 10.27 -9.62
CA THR A 143 -11.12 9.94 -10.90
C THR A 143 -10.20 10.14 -12.11
N VAL A 144 -8.91 9.82 -11.96
CA VAL A 144 -7.78 10.19 -12.83
C VAL A 144 -7.41 9.03 -13.75
N PHE A 145 -8.40 8.20 -14.09
CA PHE A 145 -8.59 7.89 -15.50
C PHE A 145 -8.94 9.19 -16.25
N SER A 146 -7.95 10.09 -16.31
CA SER A 146 -7.99 11.26 -17.17
C SER A 146 -8.36 10.73 -18.54
N ILE A 147 -9.49 11.18 -19.05
CA ILE A 147 -10.11 10.86 -20.34
C ILE A 147 -9.14 11.09 -21.54
N ARG A 148 -7.88 11.46 -21.27
CA ARG A 148 -6.88 11.97 -22.20
C ARG A 148 -5.78 10.98 -22.59
N GLN A 149 -5.62 9.82 -21.96
CA GLN A 149 -4.65 8.81 -22.45
C GLN A 149 -5.35 7.54 -22.96
N PRO A 150 -5.06 7.13 -24.21
CA PRO A 150 -5.55 5.87 -24.74
C PRO A 150 -5.06 4.71 -23.89
N PHE A 151 -5.97 3.81 -23.52
CA PHE A 151 -5.62 2.57 -22.83
C PHE A 151 -4.61 1.74 -23.64
N ASP A 152 -4.61 1.88 -24.98
CA ASP A 152 -3.67 1.23 -25.89
C ASP A 152 -2.20 1.45 -25.50
N LYS A 153 -1.84 2.65 -25.04
CA LYS A 153 -0.46 2.95 -24.63
C LYS A 153 -0.08 2.21 -23.35
N PHE A 154 -1.04 2.15 -22.42
CA PHE A 154 -0.91 1.33 -21.22
C PHE A 154 -0.74 -0.13 -21.56
N TRP A 155 -1.60 -0.66 -22.44
CA TRP A 155 -1.55 -2.03 -22.90
C TRP A 155 -0.22 -2.38 -23.56
N ASN A 156 0.24 -1.56 -24.51
CA ASN A 156 1.51 -1.78 -25.20
C ASN A 156 2.72 -1.76 -24.25
N THR A 157 2.65 -1.01 -23.15
CA THR A 157 3.69 -1.03 -22.11
C THR A 157 3.57 -2.29 -21.26
N LEU A 158 2.36 -2.70 -20.91
CA LEU A 158 2.10 -3.92 -20.14
C LEU A 158 2.57 -5.18 -20.88
N LEU A 159 2.38 -5.26 -22.20
CA LEU A 159 2.86 -6.37 -23.04
C LEU A 159 4.39 -6.53 -23.03
N GLN A 160 5.13 -5.47 -22.73
CA GLN A 160 6.59 -5.55 -22.59
C GLN A 160 7.02 -6.19 -21.26
N CYS A 161 6.09 -6.29 -20.29
CA CYS A 161 6.29 -6.94 -19.01
C CYS A 161 6.06 -8.45 -19.14
N THR A 162 6.86 -9.12 -19.99
CA THR A 162 6.68 -10.54 -20.33
C THR A 162 6.79 -11.50 -19.14
N GLY A 163 7.42 -11.08 -18.03
CA GLY A 163 7.47 -11.82 -16.78
C GLY A 163 6.27 -11.63 -15.85
N LEU A 164 5.25 -10.86 -16.24
CA LEU A 164 4.12 -10.50 -15.39
C LEU A 164 3.33 -11.76 -14.96
N ARG A 165 3.15 -11.92 -13.64
CA ARG A 165 2.45 -13.05 -13.01
C ARG A 165 1.16 -12.63 -12.31
N THR A 166 1.12 -11.44 -11.73
CA THR A 166 -0.08 -10.96 -11.04
C THR A 166 -0.39 -9.52 -11.41
N LEU A 167 -1.65 -9.24 -11.71
CA LEU A 167 -2.15 -7.91 -12.03
C LEU A 167 -3.38 -7.56 -11.18
N GLU A 168 -3.32 -6.47 -10.43
CA GLU A 168 -4.46 -5.94 -9.68
C GLU A 168 -4.98 -4.67 -10.35
N LEU A 169 -6.30 -4.60 -10.57
CA LEU A 169 -6.97 -3.51 -11.27
C LEU A 169 -8.10 -2.93 -10.43
N SER A 170 -8.01 -1.63 -10.13
CA SER A 170 -9.07 -0.87 -9.46
C SER A 170 -10.05 -0.28 -10.47
N PHE A 171 -11.34 -0.39 -10.14
CA PHE A 171 -12.43 0.26 -10.86
C PHE A 171 -13.28 1.01 -9.86
N LYS A 172 -13.37 2.32 -10.01
CA LYS A 172 -14.36 3.09 -9.28
C LYS A 172 -15.67 3.09 -10.06
N PRO A 173 -16.83 3.10 -9.37
CA PRO A 173 -18.11 3.37 -10.02
C PRO A 173 -18.13 4.71 -10.78
N THR A 174 -17.21 5.63 -10.47
CA THR A 174 -17.01 6.92 -11.11
C THR A 174 -16.05 6.90 -12.31
N THR A 175 -15.37 5.78 -12.59
CA THR A 175 -14.49 5.66 -13.78
C THR A 175 -15.30 5.89 -15.06
N SER A 176 -14.78 6.67 -16.02
CA SER A 176 -15.50 6.95 -17.28
C SER A 176 -15.96 5.68 -17.99
N ARG A 177 -17.18 5.70 -18.55
CA ARG A 177 -17.74 4.57 -19.32
C ARG A 177 -16.84 4.15 -20.49
N LEU A 178 -16.17 5.10 -21.12
CA LEU A 178 -15.25 4.84 -22.24
C LEU A 178 -14.05 4.02 -21.78
N VAL A 179 -13.41 4.44 -20.69
CA VAL A 179 -12.24 3.76 -20.12
C VAL A 179 -12.60 2.33 -19.66
N ARG A 180 -13.79 2.14 -19.07
CA ARG A 180 -14.28 0.80 -18.71
C ARG A 180 -14.40 -0.11 -19.93
N LYS A 181 -15.00 0.38 -21.02
CA LYS A 181 -15.15 -0.41 -22.26
C LYS A 181 -13.80 -0.86 -22.81
N ASP A 182 -12.81 0.03 -22.82
CA ASP A 182 -11.48 -0.35 -23.30
C ASP A 182 -10.87 -1.42 -22.39
N ILE A 183 -10.87 -1.20 -21.07
CA ILE A 183 -10.33 -2.18 -20.12
C ILE A 183 -10.93 -3.57 -20.34
N TYR A 184 -12.25 -3.68 -20.51
CA TYR A 184 -12.91 -4.98 -20.68
C TYR A 184 -12.42 -5.73 -21.91
N LYS A 185 -12.20 -5.02 -23.03
CA LYS A 185 -11.60 -5.63 -24.24
C LYS A 185 -10.21 -6.17 -23.97
N TYR A 186 -9.42 -5.48 -23.17
CA TYR A 186 -8.06 -5.88 -22.86
C TYR A 186 -7.98 -7.03 -21.87
N VAL A 187 -8.90 -7.11 -20.91
CA VAL A 187 -8.97 -8.25 -19.98
C VAL A 187 -9.15 -9.57 -20.73
N LEU A 188 -9.99 -9.60 -21.76
CA LEU A 188 -10.17 -10.80 -22.61
C LEU A 188 -8.89 -11.22 -23.35
N ARG A 189 -8.05 -10.24 -23.69
CA ARG A 189 -6.78 -10.47 -24.40
C ARG A 189 -5.65 -10.90 -23.48
N MET A 190 -5.76 -10.66 -22.17
CA MET A 190 -4.69 -10.96 -21.20
C MET A 190 -4.25 -12.42 -21.25
N LYS A 191 -5.20 -13.36 -21.34
CA LYS A 191 -4.87 -14.79 -21.39
C LYS A 191 -4.00 -15.14 -22.60
N ALA A 192 -4.29 -14.57 -23.76
CA ALA A 192 -3.58 -14.85 -25.00
C ALA A 192 -2.24 -14.10 -25.10
N GLU A 193 -2.19 -12.85 -24.61
CA GLU A 193 -1.05 -11.95 -24.84
C GLU A 193 -0.07 -11.88 -23.66
N LEU A 194 -0.44 -12.37 -22.47
CA LEU A 194 0.39 -12.41 -21.27
C LEU A 194 0.49 -13.85 -20.74
N PRO A 195 1.28 -14.73 -21.39
CA PRO A 195 1.27 -16.17 -21.13
C PRO A 195 1.75 -16.57 -19.73
N ASN A 196 2.47 -15.70 -19.03
CA ASN A 196 2.95 -15.94 -17.67
C ASN A 196 2.00 -15.41 -16.58
N LEU A 197 0.91 -14.74 -16.97
CA LEU A 197 -0.06 -14.16 -16.05
C LEU A 197 -0.85 -15.28 -15.36
N ARG A 198 -0.74 -15.36 -14.04
CA ARG A 198 -1.35 -16.40 -13.21
C ARG A 198 -2.60 -15.93 -12.48
N SER A 199 -2.66 -14.65 -12.15
CA SER A 199 -3.75 -14.09 -11.34
C SER A 199 -4.06 -12.67 -11.76
N VAL A 200 -5.34 -12.41 -12.03
CA VAL A 200 -5.90 -11.06 -12.19
C VAL A 200 -6.86 -10.83 -11.05
N LYS A 201 -6.78 -9.68 -10.40
CA LYS A 201 -7.65 -9.35 -9.28
C LYS A 201 -8.31 -8.00 -9.49
N TRP A 202 -9.59 -7.94 -9.16
CA TRP A 202 -10.23 -6.68 -8.85
C TRP A 202 -9.77 -6.23 -7.47
N ILE A 203 -9.36 -4.97 -7.34
CA ILE A 203 -8.96 -4.36 -6.06
C ILE A 203 -9.82 -3.13 -5.79
N TYR A 204 -10.18 -2.94 -4.53
CA TYR A 204 -10.90 -1.76 -4.07
C TYR A 204 -10.24 -1.22 -2.82
N ILE A 205 -10.10 0.11 -2.75
CA ILE A 205 -9.78 0.82 -1.51
C ILE A 205 -10.93 1.77 -1.18
N GLY A 206 -11.59 1.51 -0.05
CA GLY A 206 -12.63 2.34 0.52
C GLY A 206 -12.13 3.15 1.72
N SER A 207 -12.93 4.10 2.16
CA SER A 207 -12.70 4.84 3.40
C SER A 207 -13.91 4.79 4.32
N PHE A 208 -13.68 5.08 5.59
CA PHE A 208 -14.72 5.32 6.58
C PHE A 208 -14.20 6.28 7.64
N ILE A 209 -15.13 6.93 8.34
CA ILE A 209 -14.81 7.85 9.42
C ILE A 209 -14.80 7.05 10.71
N VAL A 210 -13.75 7.21 11.51
CA VAL A 210 -13.60 6.60 12.81
C VAL A 210 -13.43 7.65 13.90
N SER A 211 -13.87 7.32 15.10
CA SER A 211 -13.49 8.06 16.30
C SER A 211 -12.62 7.17 17.19
N LEU A 212 -11.59 7.78 17.77
CA LEU A 212 -10.69 7.11 18.71
C LEU A 212 -11.16 7.18 20.16
N ASN A 213 -12.10 8.09 20.46
CA ASN A 213 -12.67 8.20 21.80
C ASN A 213 -13.66 7.07 22.05
N HIS A 214 -13.54 6.39 23.18
CA HIS A 214 -14.41 5.26 23.53
C HIS A 214 -15.88 5.71 23.62
N PRO A 215 -16.87 4.88 23.21
CA PRO A 215 -18.31 5.19 23.28
C PRO A 215 -18.86 5.57 24.66
N ASN A 216 -18.07 5.38 25.73
CA ASN A 216 -18.43 5.69 27.11
C ASN A 216 -17.93 7.06 27.59
N HIS A 217 -17.10 7.75 26.79
CA HIS A 217 -16.88 9.18 27.05
C HIS A 217 -18.16 9.90 26.68
N ASP A 218 -18.83 10.43 27.70
CA ASP A 218 -20.11 11.10 27.54
C ASP A 218 -20.01 12.21 26.48
N PHE A 219 -20.63 11.94 25.33
CA PHE A 219 -21.13 12.98 24.43
C PHE A 219 -22.22 13.74 25.20
N ASN A 220 -21.82 14.58 26.16
CA ASN A 220 -22.70 15.41 26.96
C ASN A 220 -23.22 16.56 26.10
N GLY A 221 -24.13 16.24 25.17
CA GLY A 221 -25.29 17.04 24.77
C GLY A 221 -25.13 18.51 24.35
N HIS A 222 -23.92 19.06 24.26
CA HIS A 222 -23.73 20.46 23.94
C HIS A 222 -23.72 20.63 22.42
N HIS A 223 -24.91 20.62 21.84
CA HIS A 223 -25.19 21.19 20.52
C HIS A 223 -25.11 22.73 20.55
N GLY A 224 -24.11 23.27 21.26
CA GLY A 224 -23.80 24.69 21.29
C GLY A 224 -23.17 25.09 19.97
N THR A 225 -23.91 25.89 19.22
CA THR A 225 -23.46 26.66 18.06
C THR A 225 -22.10 27.31 18.34
N THR A 226 -21.23 27.24 17.32
CA THR A 226 -19.98 28.01 17.16
C THR A 226 -18.89 27.77 18.23
N GLY A 227 -18.05 26.75 18.02
CA GLY A 227 -16.73 26.65 18.66
C GLY A 227 -16.44 25.41 19.53
N GLY A 228 -17.23 24.34 19.45
CA GLY A 228 -16.94 23.09 20.17
C GLY A 228 -15.67 22.38 19.68
N PRO A 229 -15.00 21.57 20.53
CA PRO A 229 -13.73 20.91 20.21
C PRO A 229 -13.84 20.19 18.88
N GLU A 230 -12.88 20.45 18.00
CA GLU A 230 -12.75 19.79 16.71
C GLU A 230 -12.95 18.29 16.93
N ARG A 231 -13.95 17.75 16.24
CA ARG A 231 -14.40 16.37 16.45
C ARG A 231 -13.22 15.45 16.12
N ASP A 232 -12.81 14.60 17.06
CA ASP A 232 -11.83 13.50 16.88
C ASP A 232 -12.38 12.43 15.93
N LEU A 233 -12.63 12.87 14.70
CA LEU A 233 -13.12 12.09 13.58
C LEU A 233 -11.99 12.02 12.58
N HIS A 234 -11.41 10.85 12.50
CA HIS A 234 -10.33 10.57 11.58
C HIS A 234 -10.86 9.72 10.43
N MET A 235 -10.17 9.78 9.29
CA MET A 235 -10.46 8.87 8.20
C MET A 235 -9.57 7.64 8.34
N ALA A 236 -10.17 6.47 8.21
CA ALA A 236 -9.47 5.19 8.05
C ALA A 236 -9.82 4.62 6.67
N TRP A 237 -9.00 3.69 6.20
CA TRP A 237 -9.16 3.06 4.89
C TRP A 237 -9.12 1.56 5.01
N TRP A 238 -9.73 0.91 4.03
CA TRP A 238 -9.69 -0.54 3.91
C TRP A 238 -9.51 -0.93 2.46
N GLN A 239 -8.89 -2.08 2.25
CA GLN A 239 -8.66 -2.69 0.96
C GLN A 239 -9.20 -4.10 0.97
N THR A 240 -9.81 -4.50 -0.14
CA THR A 240 -10.09 -5.90 -0.43
C THR A 240 -9.80 -6.21 -1.89
N THR A 241 -9.67 -7.51 -2.20
CA THR A 241 -9.46 -7.99 -3.55
C THR A 241 -10.35 -9.19 -3.84
N LYS A 242 -10.78 -9.33 -5.09
CA LYS A 242 -11.47 -10.54 -5.60
C LYS A 242 -10.73 -11.03 -6.84
N GLU A 243 -10.40 -12.31 -6.87
CA GLU A 243 -9.78 -12.93 -8.04
C GLU A 243 -10.75 -13.01 -9.21
N VAL A 244 -10.21 -12.82 -10.42
CA VAL A 244 -10.94 -12.88 -11.67
C VAL A 244 -10.60 -14.19 -12.35
N ASP A 245 -11.60 -15.05 -12.52
CA ASP A 245 -11.44 -16.30 -13.26
C ASP A 245 -11.45 -16.03 -14.77
N LEU A 246 -10.25 -15.86 -15.34
CA LEU A 246 -10.06 -15.61 -16.78
C LEU A 246 -10.60 -16.75 -17.67
N GLU A 247 -10.75 -17.97 -17.16
CA GLU A 247 -11.26 -19.11 -17.93
C GLU A 247 -12.76 -19.00 -18.18
N THR A 248 -13.48 -18.30 -17.29
CA THR A 248 -14.93 -18.12 -17.39
C THR A 248 -15.33 -16.95 -18.30
N LEU A 249 -14.39 -16.06 -18.64
CA LEU A 249 -14.68 -14.85 -19.42
C LEU A 249 -14.61 -15.14 -20.92
N LYS A 250 -15.77 -15.19 -21.58
CA LYS A 250 -15.85 -15.48 -23.03
C LYS A 250 -15.98 -14.21 -23.87
N ASP A 251 -16.64 -13.19 -23.31
CA ASP A 251 -16.93 -11.95 -24.01
C ASP A 251 -16.92 -10.73 -23.07
N GLU A 252 -17.14 -9.54 -23.63
CA GLU A 252 -17.11 -8.28 -22.89
C GLU A 252 -18.21 -8.20 -21.81
N GLU A 253 -19.33 -8.89 -22.00
CA GLU A 253 -20.43 -8.91 -21.04
C GLU A 253 -20.10 -9.76 -19.81
N ASP A 254 -19.33 -10.83 -19.96
CA ASP A 254 -18.80 -11.61 -18.83
C ASP A 254 -17.85 -10.76 -17.98
N VAL A 255 -16.93 -9.99 -18.61
CA VAL A 255 -16.03 -9.09 -17.86
C VAL A 255 -16.84 -8.02 -17.11
N LYS A 256 -17.84 -7.43 -17.78
CA LYS A 256 -18.76 -6.46 -17.14
C LYS A 256 -19.53 -7.07 -15.98
N ARG A 257 -19.97 -8.32 -16.10
CA ARG A 257 -20.69 -9.04 -15.04
C ARG A 257 -19.77 -9.27 -13.85
N SER A 258 -18.58 -9.83 -14.07
CA SER A 258 -17.55 -10.02 -13.04
C SER A 258 -17.22 -8.70 -12.31
N ASN A 259 -17.05 -7.61 -13.04
CA ASN A 259 -16.81 -6.29 -12.43
C ASN A 259 -18.01 -5.75 -11.65
N ARG A 260 -19.25 -5.94 -12.13
CA ARG A 260 -20.49 -5.55 -11.43
C ARG A 260 -20.70 -6.36 -10.17
N GLU A 261 -20.49 -7.67 -10.22
CA GLU A 261 -20.54 -8.55 -9.06
C GLU A 261 -19.52 -8.14 -8.01
N PHE A 262 -18.32 -7.76 -8.43
CA PHE A 262 -17.31 -7.21 -7.51
C PHE A 262 -17.77 -5.87 -6.91
N THR A 263 -17.99 -4.86 -7.75
CA THR A 263 -18.23 -3.48 -7.31
C THR A 263 -19.59 -3.27 -6.63
N GLY A 264 -20.59 -4.09 -6.96
CA GLY A 264 -21.94 -4.05 -6.41
C GLY A 264 -22.11 -4.99 -5.23
N ASP A 265 -22.22 -6.30 -5.51
CA ASP A 265 -22.61 -7.28 -4.50
C ASP A 265 -21.49 -7.57 -3.52
N PHE A 266 -20.31 -7.98 -4.00
CA PHE A 266 -19.19 -8.36 -3.15
C PHE A 266 -18.77 -7.21 -2.22
N LEU A 267 -18.51 -6.00 -2.73
CA LEU A 267 -18.11 -4.88 -1.88
C LEU A 267 -19.17 -4.48 -0.86
N ARG A 268 -20.47 -4.55 -1.22
CA ARG A 268 -21.58 -4.28 -0.30
C ARG A 268 -21.62 -5.32 0.82
N LEU A 269 -21.45 -6.60 0.48
CA LEU A 269 -21.46 -7.68 1.46
C LEU A 269 -20.21 -7.66 2.35
N VAL A 270 -19.02 -7.40 1.81
CA VAL A 270 -17.79 -7.16 2.59
C VAL A 270 -18.01 -6.01 3.58
N ARG A 271 -18.60 -4.90 3.10
CA ARG A 271 -18.86 -3.74 3.97
C ARG A 271 -19.82 -4.08 5.11
N ARG A 272 -20.88 -4.85 4.84
CA ARG A 272 -21.81 -5.35 5.88
C ARG A 272 -21.10 -6.25 6.88
N ALA A 273 -20.29 -7.19 6.40
CA ALA A 273 -19.51 -8.09 7.26
C ALA A 273 -18.52 -7.30 8.14
N MET A 274 -17.83 -6.30 7.59
CA MET A 274 -16.98 -5.40 8.36
C MET A 274 -17.77 -4.66 9.43
N ASP A 275 -18.92 -4.07 9.06
CA ASP A 275 -19.79 -3.32 9.99
C ASP A 275 -20.43 -4.19 11.07
N ALA A 276 -20.53 -5.51 10.87
CA ALA A 276 -21.09 -6.45 11.82
C ALA A 276 -20.02 -7.08 12.73
N LYS A 277 -18.84 -7.42 12.18
CA LYS A 277 -17.83 -8.24 12.85
C LYS A 277 -16.63 -7.45 13.38
N ILE A 278 -16.29 -6.32 12.77
CA ILE A 278 -15.07 -5.56 13.08
C ILE A 278 -15.42 -4.18 13.61
N LEU A 279 -16.17 -3.40 12.84
CA LEU A 279 -16.44 -2.01 13.14
C LEU A 279 -17.63 -1.91 14.09
N GLN A 280 -17.37 -1.54 15.34
CA GLN A 280 -18.44 -1.36 16.32
C GLN A 280 -19.31 -0.16 15.91
N LYS A 281 -20.63 -0.39 15.83
CA LYS A 281 -21.59 0.70 15.64
C LYS A 281 -21.66 1.53 16.92
N SER A 282 -21.82 2.84 16.76
CA SER A 282 -22.02 3.71 17.92
C SER A 282 -23.33 3.36 18.64
N PRO A 283 -23.29 3.01 19.94
CA PRO A 283 -24.49 2.65 20.71
C PRO A 283 -25.54 3.78 20.77
N ARG A 284 -25.10 5.03 20.59
CA ARG A 284 -25.94 6.24 20.72
C ARG A 284 -26.47 6.78 19.38
N CYS A 285 -26.18 6.12 18.26
CA CYS A 285 -26.60 6.59 16.94
C CYS A 285 -27.90 5.85 16.53
N ASP A 286 -29.02 6.22 17.16
CA ASP A 286 -30.34 5.81 16.70
C ASP A 286 -30.56 6.39 15.29
N LEU A 287 -30.81 5.49 14.35
CA LEU A 287 -30.60 5.62 12.90
C LEU A 287 -31.36 6.74 12.18
N ALA A 288 -32.18 7.53 12.87
CA ALA A 288 -33.04 8.54 12.24
C ALA A 288 -32.35 9.91 12.00
N ASN A 289 -31.46 10.37 12.90
CA ASN A 289 -30.98 11.76 12.90
C ASN A 289 -29.46 11.92 13.11
N CYS A 290 -28.68 10.88 12.84
CA CYS A 290 -27.23 10.90 13.03
C CYS A 290 -26.54 11.23 11.69
N PRO A 291 -26.18 12.50 11.40
CA PRO A 291 -25.70 12.93 10.08
C PRO A 291 -24.31 12.38 9.71
N ARG A 292 -23.66 11.61 10.58
CA ARG A 292 -22.32 11.04 10.34
C ARG A 292 -22.28 9.62 10.90
N HIS A 293 -22.33 8.61 10.03
CA HIS A 293 -22.11 7.20 10.36
C HIS A 293 -20.63 6.92 10.68
N PHE A 294 -20.08 7.54 11.73
CA PHE A 294 -18.73 7.21 12.19
C PHE A 294 -18.72 5.87 12.94
N LYS A 295 -17.56 5.22 12.98
CA LYS A 295 -17.35 3.90 13.57
C LYS A 295 -16.31 3.99 14.68
N TYR A 296 -16.30 3.02 15.59
CA TYR A 296 -15.18 2.83 16.51
C TYR A 296 -14.26 1.75 15.98
N LEU A 297 -12.95 1.96 16.12
CA LEU A 297 -11.97 0.90 15.88
C LEU A 297 -12.06 -0.08 17.06
N PRO A 298 -12.16 -1.40 16.83
CA PRO A 298 -12.11 -2.37 17.90
C PRO A 298 -10.73 -2.40 18.53
N ASP A 299 -10.66 -2.77 19.81
CA ASP A 299 -9.40 -2.99 20.51
C ASP A 299 -8.53 -3.98 19.74
N GLY A 300 -7.24 -3.66 19.64
CA GLY A 300 -6.26 -4.47 18.93
C GLY A 300 -6.14 -4.19 17.43
N LEU A 301 -7.06 -3.46 16.79
CA LEU A 301 -6.92 -3.08 15.37
C LEU A 301 -5.93 -1.92 15.22
N ASN A 302 -4.66 -2.26 14.96
CA ASN A 302 -3.53 -1.34 14.87
C ASN A 302 -2.60 -1.66 13.69
N ASP A 303 -1.49 -0.94 13.56
CA ASP A 303 -0.51 -1.11 12.50
C ASP A 303 0.05 -2.55 12.36
N ARG A 304 0.15 -3.32 13.45
CA ARG A 304 0.64 -4.71 13.46
C ARG A 304 -0.47 -5.74 13.21
N HIS A 305 -1.72 -5.40 13.48
CA HIS A 305 -2.89 -6.27 13.30
C HIS A 305 -3.89 -5.63 12.34
N ASN A 306 -3.43 -5.28 11.15
CA ASN A 306 -4.20 -4.51 10.17
C ASN A 306 -4.94 -5.37 9.13
N GLU A 307 -5.08 -6.68 9.35
CA GLU A 307 -5.70 -7.59 8.39
C GLU A 307 -6.74 -8.48 9.08
N ALA A 308 -7.85 -8.72 8.39
CA ALA A 308 -8.91 -9.58 8.86
C ALA A 308 -9.46 -10.45 7.71
N ILE A 309 -9.80 -11.69 8.03
CA ILE A 309 -10.48 -12.62 7.14
C ILE A 309 -11.97 -12.59 7.51
N LEU A 310 -12.83 -12.30 6.55
CA LEU A 310 -14.27 -12.17 6.73
C LEU A 310 -15.00 -13.22 5.91
N GLU A 311 -15.75 -14.07 6.61
CA GLU A 311 -16.82 -14.84 5.98
C GLU A 311 -17.99 -13.92 5.66
N ILE A 312 -18.41 -13.94 4.40
CA ILE A 312 -19.46 -13.13 3.81
C ILE A 312 -20.78 -13.91 3.83
N GLU A 313 -21.91 -13.20 3.85
CA GLU A 313 -23.27 -13.78 3.85
C GLU A 313 -23.54 -14.78 2.70
N ASP A 314 -22.85 -14.65 1.57
CA ASP A 314 -22.96 -15.56 0.42
C ASP A 314 -22.06 -16.81 0.54
N GLY A 315 -21.40 -16.99 1.68
CA GLY A 315 -20.47 -18.09 1.95
C GLY A 315 -19.06 -17.86 1.42
N SER A 316 -18.81 -16.78 0.66
CA SER A 316 -17.47 -16.45 0.19
C SER A 316 -16.60 -15.86 1.32
N VAL A 317 -15.28 -15.86 1.12
CA VAL A 317 -14.31 -15.32 2.08
C VAL A 317 -13.61 -14.12 1.46
N ALA A 318 -13.52 -13.02 2.22
CA ALA A 318 -12.74 -11.85 1.84
C ALA A 318 -11.62 -11.57 2.85
N THR A 319 -10.43 -11.29 2.33
CA THR A 319 -9.37 -10.64 3.09
C THR A 319 -9.58 -9.13 3.02
N VAL A 320 -9.60 -8.48 4.18
CA VAL A 320 -9.68 -7.04 4.33
C VAL A 320 -8.42 -6.55 5.03
N ARG A 321 -7.72 -5.60 4.42
CA ARG A 321 -6.58 -4.91 5.01
C ARG A 321 -6.95 -3.47 5.33
N PHE A 322 -6.56 -2.99 6.49
CA PHE A 322 -6.84 -1.67 7.01
C PHE A 322 -5.61 -0.77 6.93
N TYR A 323 -5.86 0.53 6.73
CA TYR A 323 -4.83 1.58 6.74
C TYR A 323 -5.39 2.80 7.46
N GLY A 324 -4.54 3.72 7.90
CA GLY A 324 -5.03 4.80 8.75
C GLY A 324 -5.35 4.29 10.14
N LEU A 325 -4.49 3.45 10.71
CA LEU A 325 -4.69 2.83 12.01
C LEU A 325 -3.77 3.47 13.06
N PRO A 326 -4.11 3.35 14.35
CA PRO A 326 -3.22 3.75 15.42
C PRO A 326 -1.96 2.87 15.43
N LEU A 327 -0.91 3.39 16.05
CA LEU A 327 0.28 2.59 16.33
C LEU A 327 0.01 1.66 17.51
N SER A 328 0.46 0.42 17.38
CA SER A 328 0.57 -0.52 18.50
C SER A 328 1.55 0.03 19.55
N PRO A 329 1.34 -0.28 20.85
CA PRO A 329 2.27 0.11 21.91
C PRO A 329 3.71 -0.28 21.61
N GLU A 330 3.93 -1.46 21.05
CA GLU A 330 5.26 -1.95 20.68
C GLU A 330 5.88 -1.07 19.59
N THR A 331 5.10 -0.68 18.58
CA THR A 331 5.57 0.22 17.53
C THR A 331 5.89 1.61 18.08
N VAL A 332 5.11 2.15 19.03
CA VAL A 332 5.41 3.44 19.68
C VAL A 332 6.76 3.36 20.39
N VAL A 333 6.97 2.32 21.20
CA VAL A 333 8.23 2.07 21.91
C VAL A 333 9.42 1.91 20.96
N ASP A 334 9.26 1.11 19.90
CA ASP A 334 10.33 0.89 18.91
C ASP A 334 10.68 2.19 18.18
N ASN A 335 9.67 2.98 17.79
CA ASN A 335 9.88 4.27 17.15
C ASN A 335 10.56 5.28 18.09
N ALA A 336 10.17 5.31 19.36
CA ALA A 336 10.78 6.18 20.37
C ALA A 336 12.26 5.83 20.62
N LYS A 337 12.58 4.53 20.71
CA LYS A 337 13.97 4.04 20.79
C LYS A 337 14.80 4.48 19.59
N LEU A 338 14.25 4.36 18.38
CA LEU A 338 14.93 4.79 17.16
C LEU A 338 15.16 6.31 17.10
N ARG A 339 14.30 7.10 17.75
CA ARG A 339 14.48 8.55 17.93
C ARG A 339 15.44 8.93 19.07
N GLY A 340 15.81 7.98 19.94
CA GLY A 340 16.61 8.25 21.14
C GLY A 340 15.83 8.92 22.28
N GLU A 341 14.51 8.74 22.33
CA GLU A 341 13.65 9.22 23.42
C GLU A 341 13.87 8.39 24.70
N LYS A 342 13.69 9.01 25.88
CA LYS A 342 13.88 8.33 27.17
C LYS A 342 12.62 7.57 27.57
N GLU A 343 12.79 6.44 28.25
CA GLU A 343 11.70 5.54 28.67
C GLU A 343 10.52 6.20 29.42
N PRO A 344 10.72 7.19 30.32
CA PRO A 344 9.59 7.88 30.97
C PRO A 344 8.67 8.62 29.99
N ASP A 345 9.25 9.23 28.95
CA ASP A 345 8.51 9.98 27.93
C ASP A 345 7.68 9.03 27.04
N VAL A 346 8.12 7.77 26.91
CA VAL A 346 7.43 6.73 26.14
C VAL A 346 6.24 6.16 26.92
N LEU A 347 6.37 6.00 28.24
CA LEU A 347 5.26 5.52 29.07
C LEU A 347 4.11 6.53 29.13
N GLU A 348 4.41 7.83 29.07
CA GLU A 348 3.38 8.87 28.94
C GLU A 348 2.64 8.75 27.60
N GLN A 349 3.36 8.53 26.48
CA GLN A 349 2.77 8.33 25.14
C GLN A 349 1.84 7.10 25.01
N LEU A 350 1.93 6.15 25.95
CA LEU A 350 1.09 4.95 26.02
C LEU A 350 -0.12 5.11 26.96
N SER A 351 -0.09 6.10 27.86
CA SER A 351 -1.07 6.27 28.94
C SER A 351 -2.09 7.38 28.69
N THR A 352 -1.83 8.24 27.70
CA THR A 352 -2.69 9.34 27.22
C THR A 352 -3.17 9.03 25.81
#